data_AF-A0A8T8SXQ3-F1
#
_entry.id   AF-A0A8T8SXQ3-F1
#
_cell.length_a   1.000
_cell.length_b   1.000
_cell.length_c   1.000
_cell.angle_alpha   90.00
_cell.angle_beta   90.00
_cell.angle_gamma   90.00
#
_symmetry.space_group_name_H-M   'P 1'
#
loop_
_entity.id
_entity.type
_entity.pdbx_description
1 polymer ?
#
loop_
_entity_poly.entity_id
_entity_poly.type
_entity_poly.pdbx_seq_one_letter_code
_entity_poly.pdbx_strand_id
1 'polypeptide(L)'
;MRIGATESLTPSLFLFHSSYRFPLELVYRILDSVFAEGIESLFRFSIALMQRNEEKLLSLDFEGAVHFLKDNLFECYLREGSQDEAPRTPQMSSSGPSAGSATASKYRTAEFVADAYEIRITPHQLDGYAHEFEEHVRKANAHRREVDALRLVNRNLAAKIRELETQLTTINNEHVDLVKQVVMTKLEKDELAEELARYKLMYAEVVLSADQESGPGGRGSSAGLTGFGSAGGSSTRTSRSGGG
;
A
#
# COMPACT_ATOMS: atom_id res chain seq x y z
N MET A 1 -6.28 -22.90 -5.13
CA MET A 1 -7.13 -22.08 -4.24
C MET A 1 -6.23 -21.29 -3.32
N ARG A 2 -6.22 -19.96 -3.48
CA ARG A 2 -5.53 -19.02 -2.59
C ARG A 2 -6.35 -18.92 -1.31
N ILE A 3 -5.84 -19.44 -0.19
CA ILE A 3 -6.51 -19.30 1.10
C ILE A 3 -6.04 -17.97 1.68
N GLY A 4 -6.94 -16.99 1.65
CA GLY A 4 -6.79 -15.72 2.33
C GLY A 4 -6.94 -15.92 3.83
N ALA A 5 -5.81 -15.90 4.54
CA ALA A 5 -5.78 -15.74 5.99
C ALA A 5 -5.06 -14.41 6.30
N THR A 6 -5.67 -13.31 5.85
CA THR A 6 -5.20 -11.94 6.15
C THR A 6 -6.27 -11.20 6.95
N GLU A 7 -6.86 -11.83 7.97
CA GLU A 7 -7.59 -11.12 9.01
C GLU A 7 -7.21 -11.72 10.36
N SER A 8 -6.22 -11.07 10.98
CA SER A 8 -5.96 -11.02 12.42
C SER A 8 -6.51 -12.18 13.26
N LEU A 9 -5.84 -13.34 13.20
CA LEU A 9 -5.78 -14.19 14.39
C LEU A 9 -4.90 -13.43 15.39
N THR A 10 -5.53 -12.60 16.21
CA THR A 10 -4.82 -11.84 17.23
C THR A 10 -4.03 -12.83 18.10
N PRO A 11 -2.75 -12.59 18.39
CA PRO A 11 -1.95 -13.46 19.27
C PRO A 11 -2.64 -13.71 20.62
N SER A 12 -3.51 -12.77 21.06
CA SER A 12 -4.35 -12.90 22.24
C SER A 12 -5.32 -14.10 22.19
N LEU A 13 -5.91 -14.43 21.04
CA LEU A 13 -6.80 -15.60 20.92
C LEU A 13 -6.02 -16.92 20.97
N PHE A 14 -4.81 -16.95 20.41
CA PHE A 14 -3.90 -18.10 20.52
C PHE A 14 -3.40 -18.30 21.95
N LEU A 15 -2.97 -17.22 22.63
CA LEU A 15 -2.50 -17.28 24.03
C LEU A 15 -3.62 -17.65 25.02
N PHE A 16 -4.83 -17.10 24.86
CA PHE A 16 -5.93 -17.36 25.79
C PHE A 16 -6.54 -18.76 25.60
N HIS A 17 -6.57 -19.29 24.37
CA HIS A 17 -7.06 -20.66 24.12
C HIS A 17 -6.06 -21.74 24.56
N SER A 18 -4.75 -21.44 24.54
CA SER A 18 -3.71 -22.36 25.00
C SER A 18 -3.59 -22.40 26.54
N SER A 19 -3.95 -21.31 27.25
CA SER A 19 -3.73 -21.19 28.71
C SER A 19 -4.53 -22.17 29.59
N TYR A 20 -5.62 -22.78 29.12
CA TYR A 20 -6.50 -23.63 29.97
C TYR A 20 -6.22 -25.13 29.90
N ARG A 21 -5.24 -25.59 29.10
CA ARG A 21 -5.00 -27.03 28.87
C ARG A 21 -3.69 -27.55 29.46
N PHE A 22 -2.78 -26.67 29.89
CA PHE A 22 -1.48 -27.09 30.39
C PHE A 22 -1.51 -27.48 31.87
N PRO A 23 -0.87 -28.60 32.26
CA PRO A 23 -0.69 -28.94 33.67
C PRO A 23 0.13 -27.87 34.40
N LEU A 24 -0.46 -27.25 35.42
CA LEU A 24 0.17 -26.14 36.16
C LEU A 24 1.54 -26.52 36.75
N GLU A 25 1.73 -27.77 37.20
CA GLU A 25 3.02 -28.24 37.76
C GLU A 25 4.18 -28.17 36.77
N LEU A 26 3.91 -28.43 35.48
CA LEU A 26 4.92 -28.34 34.42
C LEU A 26 5.15 -26.88 34.03
N VAL A 27 4.08 -26.09 33.91
CA VAL A 27 4.17 -24.67 33.56
C VAL A 27 4.98 -23.89 34.58
N TYR A 28 4.75 -24.10 35.89
CA TYR A 28 5.54 -23.41 36.92
C TYR A 28 7.03 -23.72 36.82
N ARG A 29 7.39 -24.94 36.43
CA ARG A 29 8.79 -25.35 36.28
C ARG A 29 9.46 -24.77 35.03
N ILE A 30 8.69 -24.60 33.96
CA ILE A 30 9.12 -23.82 32.78
C ILE A 30 9.32 -22.36 33.18
N LEU A 31 8.37 -21.76 33.90
CA LEU A 31 8.45 -20.36 34.34
C LEU A 31 9.64 -20.12 35.28
N ASP A 32 9.89 -21.02 36.23
CA ASP A 32 11.06 -20.94 37.11
C ASP A 32 12.38 -20.92 36.31
N SER A 33 12.50 -21.79 35.30
CA SER A 33 13.68 -21.83 34.42
C SER A 33 13.77 -20.62 33.50
N VAL A 34 12.64 -20.09 33.01
CA VAL A 34 12.60 -18.87 32.20
C VAL A 34 12.99 -17.64 33.03
N PHE A 35 12.59 -17.57 34.30
CA PHE A 35 13.01 -16.49 35.18
C PHE A 35 14.47 -16.60 35.63
N ALA A 36 15.02 -17.82 35.71
CA ALA A 36 16.41 -18.05 36.09
C ALA A 36 17.41 -17.81 34.93
N GLU A 37 17.13 -18.32 33.73
CA GLU A 37 18.07 -18.31 32.59
C GLU A 37 17.60 -17.44 31.41
N GLY A 38 16.32 -17.08 31.33
CA GLY A 38 15.75 -16.26 30.26
C GLY A 38 14.80 -17.02 29.32
N ILE A 39 14.33 -16.34 28.27
CA ILE A 39 13.34 -16.89 27.32
C ILE A 39 13.87 -18.07 26.50
N GLU A 40 15.19 -18.24 26.44
CA GLU A 40 15.85 -19.33 25.71
C GLU A 40 15.45 -20.71 26.24
N SER A 41 15.21 -20.81 27.55
CA SER A 41 14.72 -22.03 28.19
C SER A 41 13.41 -22.49 27.57
N LEU A 42 12.55 -21.57 27.13
CA LEU A 42 11.29 -21.92 26.46
C LEU A 42 11.53 -22.71 25.18
N PHE A 43 12.54 -22.35 24.38
CA PHE A 43 12.90 -23.09 23.18
C PHE A 43 13.46 -24.47 23.52
N ARG A 44 14.28 -24.58 24.58
CA ARG A 44 14.82 -25.86 25.04
C ARG A 44 13.70 -26.82 25.46
N PHE A 45 12.76 -26.35 26.29
CA PHE A 45 11.59 -27.14 26.69
C PHE A 45 10.71 -27.52 25.48
N SER A 46 10.54 -26.62 24.53
CA SER A 46 9.74 -26.89 23.32
C SER A 46 10.36 -27.99 22.46
N ILE A 47 11.68 -27.95 22.24
CA ILE A 47 12.38 -28.98 21.45
C ILE A 47 12.42 -30.30 22.22
N ALA A 48 12.61 -30.30 23.53
CA ALA A 48 12.58 -31.51 24.35
C ALA A 48 11.22 -32.23 24.24
N LEU A 49 10.12 -31.47 24.32
CA LEU A 49 8.77 -32.03 24.12
C LEU A 49 8.59 -32.63 22.73
N MET A 50 9.15 -31.98 21.70
CA MET A 50 9.06 -32.47 20.33
C MET A 50 9.88 -33.76 20.12
N GLN A 51 11.12 -33.82 20.61
CA GLN A 51 11.99 -34.99 20.48
C GLN A 51 11.40 -36.20 21.20
N ARG A 52 10.89 -36.01 22.42
CA ARG A 52 10.32 -37.09 23.22
C ARG A 52 9.02 -37.66 22.65
N ASN A 53 8.36 -36.91 21.76
CA ASN A 53 7.14 -37.31 21.06
C ASN A 53 7.35 -37.56 19.55
N GLU A 54 8.60 -37.54 19.06
CA GLU A 54 8.93 -37.58 17.64
C GLU A 54 8.37 -38.83 16.94
N GLU A 55 8.59 -40.02 17.50
CA GLU A 55 8.11 -41.28 16.92
C GLU A 55 6.58 -41.30 16.77
N LYS A 56 5.86 -40.75 17.75
CA LYS A 56 4.39 -40.65 17.72
C LYS A 56 3.96 -39.64 16.66
N LEU A 57 4.61 -38.47 16.60
CA LEU A 57 4.29 -37.43 15.62
C LEU A 57 4.53 -37.90 14.18
N LEU A 58 5.56 -38.70 13.93
CA LEU A 58 5.87 -39.26 12.61
C LEU A 58 4.87 -40.35 12.17
N SER A 59 4.20 -41.00 13.11
CA SER A 59 3.19 -42.03 12.82
C SER A 59 1.81 -41.48 12.47
N LEU A 60 1.55 -40.20 12.79
CA LEU A 60 0.25 -39.56 12.64
C LEU A 60 0.12 -38.82 11.30
N ASP A 61 -1.12 -38.64 10.85
CA ASP A 61 -1.46 -37.73 9.75
C ASP A 61 -1.50 -36.26 10.23
N PHE A 62 -1.59 -35.30 9.30
CA PHE A 62 -1.53 -33.88 9.64
C PHE A 62 -2.60 -33.46 10.67
N GLU A 63 -3.84 -33.92 10.50
CA GLU A 63 -4.94 -33.58 11.40
C GLU A 63 -4.76 -34.26 12.77
N GLY A 64 -4.34 -35.53 12.82
CA GLY A 64 -4.01 -36.24 14.04
C GLY A 64 -2.82 -35.64 14.79
N ALA A 65 -1.78 -35.18 14.08
CA ALA A 65 -0.63 -34.50 14.67
C ALA A 65 -1.04 -33.16 15.31
N VAL A 66 -1.89 -32.37 14.65
CA VAL A 66 -2.40 -31.11 15.21
C VAL A 66 -3.25 -31.37 16.47
N HIS A 67 -4.06 -32.41 16.48
CA HIS A 67 -4.84 -32.80 17.67
C HIS A 67 -3.92 -33.27 18.80
N PHE A 68 -2.91 -34.09 18.50
CA PHE A 68 -1.96 -34.58 19.48
C PHE A 68 -1.16 -33.45 20.15
N LEU A 69 -0.67 -32.49 19.37
CA LEU A 69 0.06 -31.32 19.89
C LEU A 69 -0.80 -30.45 20.82
N LYS A 70 -2.14 -30.45 20.64
CA LYS A 70 -3.06 -29.68 21.47
C LYS A 70 -3.42 -30.36 22.79
N ASP A 71 -3.72 -31.65 22.75
CA ASP A 71 -4.33 -32.34 23.89
C ASP A 71 -3.38 -33.28 24.63
N ASN A 72 -2.40 -33.87 23.93
CA ASN A 72 -1.65 -35.02 24.42
C ASN A 72 -0.13 -34.78 24.51
N LEU A 73 0.32 -33.54 24.30
CA LEU A 73 1.74 -33.19 24.25
C LEU A 73 2.51 -33.60 25.53
N PHE A 74 1.87 -33.53 26.70
CA PHE A 74 2.49 -33.82 28.00
C PHE A 74 2.25 -35.24 28.52
N GLU A 75 1.53 -36.08 27.78
CA GLU A 75 1.24 -37.45 28.22
C GLU A 75 2.50 -38.27 28.46
N CYS A 76 3.58 -37.98 27.74
CA CYS A 76 4.87 -38.66 27.93
C CYS A 76 5.47 -38.42 29.33
N TYR A 77 5.19 -37.29 29.96
CA TYR A 77 5.66 -36.97 31.32
C TYR A 77 4.65 -37.34 32.40
N LEU A 78 3.55 -38.03 32.07
CA LEU A 78 2.62 -38.52 33.08
C LEU A 78 3.30 -39.62 33.92
N ARG A 79 3.15 -39.55 35.25
CA ARG A 79 3.64 -40.62 36.13
C ARG A 79 2.73 -41.84 35.99
N GLU A 80 3.31 -42.98 35.60
CA GLU A 80 2.63 -44.29 35.63
C GLU A 80 2.16 -44.56 37.07
N GLY A 81 0.85 -44.53 37.29
CA GLY A 81 0.23 -44.66 38.61
C GLY A 81 -0.92 -43.70 38.92
N SER A 82 -1.18 -42.68 38.10
CA SER A 82 -2.34 -41.77 38.29
C SER A 82 -3.60 -42.18 37.49
N GLN A 83 -3.64 -43.37 36.90
CA GLN A 83 -4.81 -43.89 36.16
C GLN A 83 -5.66 -44.91 36.93
N ASP A 84 -5.27 -45.31 38.15
CA ASP A 84 -6.03 -46.24 38.98
C ASP A 84 -6.60 -45.55 40.24
N GLU A 85 -7.71 -44.84 40.10
CA GLU A 85 -8.67 -44.67 41.21
C GLU A 85 -9.78 -45.72 41.03
N ALA A 86 -9.44 -46.96 41.35
CA ALA A 86 -10.43 -47.96 41.77
C ALA A 86 -10.53 -47.88 43.30
N PRO A 87 -11.74 -47.81 43.89
CA PRO A 87 -11.92 -47.53 45.31
C PRO A 87 -11.41 -48.70 46.16
N ARG A 88 -10.18 -48.60 46.69
CA ARG A 88 -9.67 -49.54 47.69
C ARG A 88 -9.97 -49.02 49.08
N THR A 89 -10.88 -49.75 49.72
CA THR A 89 -11.20 -49.82 51.14
C THR A 89 -10.10 -49.39 52.10
N PRO A 90 -10.43 -48.68 53.19
CA PRO A 90 -9.44 -48.20 54.15
C PRO A 90 -8.97 -49.35 55.05
N GLN A 91 -7.70 -49.73 54.97
CA GLN A 91 -7.03 -50.49 56.03
C GLN A 91 -5.80 -49.74 56.55
N MET A 92 -6.03 -49.09 57.69
CA MET A 92 -5.30 -49.19 58.97
C MET A 92 -3.79 -48.84 59.05
N SER A 93 -3.51 -48.05 60.10
CA SER A 93 -2.31 -48.04 60.96
C SER A 93 -1.23 -46.96 60.75
N SER A 94 -1.26 -46.02 61.70
CA SER A 94 -0.16 -45.42 62.49
C SER A 94 1.15 -44.97 61.84
N SER A 95 1.39 -43.66 61.95
CA SER A 95 2.52 -43.00 62.65
C SER A 95 3.30 -41.95 61.83
N GLY A 96 3.21 -40.69 62.29
CA GLY A 96 4.09 -39.57 61.92
C GLY A 96 3.41 -38.42 61.16
N PRO A 97 3.22 -37.22 61.76
CA PRO A 97 2.88 -36.03 60.99
C PRO A 97 4.18 -35.44 60.41
N SER A 98 4.63 -35.97 59.26
CA SER A 98 5.64 -35.28 58.46
C SER A 98 4.96 -34.19 57.65
N ALA A 99 5.31 -32.94 57.95
CA ALA A 99 4.85 -31.77 57.23
C ALA A 99 5.25 -31.87 55.75
N GLY A 100 4.27 -31.76 54.86
CA GLY A 100 4.49 -31.66 53.41
C GLY A 100 4.02 -32.88 52.61
N SER A 101 2.76 -33.28 52.75
CA SER A 101 2.08 -34.00 51.66
C SER A 101 1.92 -33.02 50.50
N ALA A 102 2.99 -32.86 49.72
CA ALA A 102 2.89 -32.33 48.37
C ALA A 102 1.87 -33.21 47.66
N THR A 103 0.79 -32.59 47.21
CA THR A 103 -0.16 -33.14 46.23
C THR A 103 0.62 -34.02 45.26
N ALA A 104 0.31 -35.32 45.19
CA ALA A 104 1.06 -36.27 44.40
C ALA A 104 1.26 -35.73 42.98
N SER A 105 2.48 -35.27 42.68
CA SER A 105 2.75 -34.63 41.40
C SER A 105 2.45 -35.62 40.29
N LYS A 106 1.42 -35.28 39.50
CA LYS A 106 0.87 -36.15 38.45
C LYS A 106 1.88 -36.32 37.32
N TYR A 107 2.82 -35.37 37.20
CA TYR A 107 3.82 -35.34 36.16
C TYR A 107 5.25 -35.53 36.71
N ARG A 108 6.09 -36.20 35.91
CA ARG A 108 7.52 -36.37 36.13
C ARG A 108 8.28 -35.10 35.77
N THR A 109 8.12 -34.06 36.58
CA THR A 109 8.69 -32.75 36.24
C THR A 109 10.21 -32.70 36.31
N ALA A 110 10.85 -33.53 37.15
CA ALA A 110 12.31 -33.60 37.22
C ALA A 110 12.94 -34.16 35.94
N GLU A 111 12.31 -35.18 35.35
CA GLU A 111 12.71 -35.75 34.05
C GLU A 111 12.53 -34.71 32.94
N PHE A 112 11.38 -34.02 32.93
CA PHE A 112 11.10 -32.94 31.97
C PHE A 112 12.14 -31.82 31.99
N VAL A 113 12.58 -31.42 33.18
CA VAL A 113 13.62 -30.41 33.34
C VAL A 113 14.98 -30.95 32.91
N ALA A 114 15.32 -32.19 33.24
CA ALA A 114 16.57 -32.83 32.82
C ALA A 114 16.68 -32.92 31.28
N ASP A 115 15.62 -33.38 30.61
CA ASP A 115 15.56 -33.50 29.15
C ASP A 115 15.73 -32.12 28.48
N ALA A 116 15.14 -31.08 29.06
CA ALA A 116 15.30 -29.72 28.55
C ALA A 116 16.73 -29.19 28.68
N TYR A 117 17.45 -29.57 29.75
CA TYR A 117 18.85 -29.17 29.95
C TYR A 117 19.84 -29.98 29.11
N GLU A 118 19.45 -31.13 28.57
CA GLU A 118 20.27 -31.87 27.60
C GLU A 118 20.42 -31.09 26.30
N ILE A 119 19.41 -30.30 25.92
CA ILE A 119 19.37 -29.54 24.68
C ILE A 119 20.10 -28.20 24.86
N ARG A 120 21.31 -28.12 24.30
CA ARG A 120 22.14 -26.91 24.31
C ARG A 120 21.80 -25.98 23.16
N ILE A 121 20.80 -25.12 23.34
CA ILE A 121 20.57 -23.97 22.46
C ILE A 121 21.40 -22.80 22.97
N THR A 122 22.30 -22.29 22.14
CA THR A 122 23.17 -21.14 22.46
C THR A 122 22.50 -19.84 22.01
N PRO A 123 22.58 -18.73 22.78
CA PRO A 123 22.00 -17.43 22.43
C PRO A 123 22.31 -16.98 20.99
N HIS A 124 23.58 -17.09 20.58
CA HIS A 124 24.04 -16.68 19.25
C HIS A 124 23.38 -17.46 18.11
N GLN A 125 22.92 -18.69 18.34
CA GLN A 125 22.20 -19.45 17.32
C GLN A 125 20.79 -18.88 17.10
N LEU A 126 20.12 -18.44 18.17
CA LEU A 126 18.82 -17.77 18.09
C LEU A 126 18.94 -16.41 17.40
N ASP A 127 20.02 -15.67 17.67
CA ASP A 127 20.31 -14.41 16.97
C ASP A 127 20.51 -14.63 15.46
N GLY A 128 21.21 -15.71 15.09
CA GLY A 128 21.34 -16.13 13.70
C GLY A 128 19.98 -16.40 13.04
N TYR A 129 19.13 -17.21 13.67
CA TYR A 129 17.79 -17.51 13.16
C TYR A 129 16.86 -16.27 13.12
N ALA A 130 16.98 -15.37 14.10
CA ALA A 130 16.24 -14.11 14.10
C ALA A 130 16.63 -13.24 12.90
N HIS A 131 17.93 -13.14 12.63
CA HIS A 131 18.43 -12.41 11.47
C HIS A 131 17.95 -13.03 10.13
N GLU A 132 18.03 -14.36 10.00
CA GLU A 132 17.51 -15.06 8.82
C GLU A 132 16.01 -14.84 8.63
N PHE A 133 15.23 -14.86 9.72
CA PHE A 133 13.80 -14.58 9.68
C PHE A 133 13.53 -13.14 9.25
N GLU A 134 14.25 -12.17 9.79
CA GLU A 134 14.14 -10.77 9.36
C GLU A 134 14.48 -10.60 7.89
N GLU A 135 15.50 -11.28 7.38
CA GLU A 135 15.82 -11.28 5.95
C GLU A 135 14.68 -11.86 5.12
N HIS A 136 14.11 -12.98 5.54
CA HIS A 136 12.98 -13.62 4.86
C HIS A 136 11.77 -12.69 4.81
N VAL A 137 11.42 -12.07 5.93
CA VAL A 137 10.34 -11.09 6.03
C VAL A 137 10.65 -9.85 5.18
N ARG A 138 11.91 -9.40 5.14
CA ARG A 138 12.35 -8.28 4.32
C ARG A 138 12.19 -8.59 2.83
N LYS A 139 12.64 -9.77 2.36
CA LYS A 139 12.51 -10.23 0.98
C LYS A 139 11.04 -10.38 0.58
N ALA A 140 10.21 -11.02 1.40
CA ALA A 140 8.78 -11.15 1.16
C ALA A 140 8.06 -9.79 1.08
N ASN A 141 8.44 -8.84 1.95
CA ASN A 141 7.89 -7.49 1.93
C ASN A 141 8.50 -6.58 0.85
N ALA A 142 9.67 -6.90 0.30
CA ALA A 142 10.32 -6.08 -0.73
C ALA A 142 9.45 -6.00 -1.99
N HIS A 143 8.93 -7.15 -2.44
CA HIS A 143 8.02 -7.19 -3.59
C HIS A 143 6.74 -6.37 -3.34
N ARG A 144 6.16 -6.48 -2.14
CA ARG A 144 4.98 -5.69 -1.77
C ARG A 144 5.26 -4.19 -1.78
N ARG A 145 6.38 -3.75 -1.20
CA ARG A 145 6.81 -2.34 -1.20
C ARG A 145 7.06 -1.82 -2.61
N GLU A 146 7.69 -2.61 -3.46
CA GLU A 146 7.96 -2.25 -4.85
C GLU A 146 6.67 -2.08 -5.65
N VAL A 147 5.72 -3.01 -5.51
CA VAL A 147 4.41 -2.91 -6.15
C VAL A 147 3.65 -1.66 -5.69
N ASP A 148 3.67 -1.34 -4.40
CA ASP A 148 2.99 -0.15 -3.87
C ASP A 148 3.67 1.14 -4.34
N ALA A 149 5.01 1.16 -4.46
CA ALA A 149 5.75 2.27 -5.05
C ALA A 149 5.41 2.47 -6.53
N LEU A 150 5.39 1.40 -7.32
CA LEU A 150 5.01 1.44 -8.74
C LEU A 150 3.56 1.91 -8.92
N ARG A 151 2.63 1.47 -8.06
CA ARG A 151 1.24 1.94 -8.08
C ARG A 151 1.11 3.43 -7.79
N LEU A 152 1.90 3.95 -6.84
CA LEU A 152 1.94 5.39 -6.55
C LEU A 152 2.46 6.18 -7.75
N VAL A 153 3.57 5.75 -8.34
CA VAL A 153 4.16 6.39 -9.52
C VAL A 153 3.19 6.36 -10.70
N ASN A 154 2.54 5.22 -10.96
CA ASN A 154 1.57 5.08 -12.04
C ASN A 154 0.36 6.02 -11.84
N ARG A 155 -0.17 6.14 -10.61
CA ARG A 155 -1.22 7.11 -10.29
C ARG A 155 -0.80 8.55 -10.56
N ASN A 156 0.43 8.92 -10.19
CA ASN A 156 0.97 10.27 -10.42
C ASN A 156 1.14 10.55 -11.92
N LEU A 157 1.68 9.59 -12.68
CA LEU A 157 1.80 9.69 -14.14
C LEU A 157 0.43 9.81 -14.81
N ALA A 158 -0.55 9.01 -14.40
CA ALA A 158 -1.92 9.09 -14.92
C ALA A 158 -2.61 10.42 -14.58
N ALA A 159 -2.30 11.02 -13.43
CA ALA A 159 -2.76 12.37 -13.08
C ALA A 159 -2.12 13.43 -13.99
N LYS A 160 -0.81 13.31 -14.25
CA LYS A 160 -0.10 14.23 -15.16
C LYS A 160 -0.60 14.12 -16.60
N ILE A 161 -0.87 12.92 -17.09
CA ILE A 161 -1.46 12.69 -18.41
C ILE A 161 -2.81 13.41 -18.51
N ARG A 162 -3.70 13.22 -17.53
CA ARG A 162 -5.00 13.89 -17.49
C ARG A 162 -4.90 15.41 -17.46
N GLU A 163 -3.94 15.95 -16.70
CA GLU A 163 -3.68 17.40 -16.66
C GLU A 163 -3.26 17.92 -18.05
N LEU A 164 -2.30 17.25 -18.70
CA LEU A 164 -1.83 17.62 -20.04
C LEU A 164 -2.93 17.49 -21.10
N GLU A 165 -3.75 16.44 -21.04
CA GLU A 165 -4.93 16.28 -21.92
C GLU A 165 -5.93 17.42 -21.72
N THR A 166 -6.16 17.84 -20.48
CA THR A 166 -7.06 18.96 -20.18
C THR A 166 -6.49 20.28 -20.71
N GLN A 167 -5.18 20.50 -20.58
CA GLN A 167 -4.52 21.67 -21.16
C GLN A 167 -4.59 21.67 -22.69
N LEU A 168 -4.37 20.52 -23.33
CA LEU A 168 -4.46 20.37 -24.79
C LEU A 168 -5.88 20.69 -25.27
N THR A 169 -6.90 20.11 -24.63
CA THR A 169 -8.30 20.38 -25.01
C THR A 169 -8.68 21.85 -24.82
N THR A 170 -8.21 22.49 -23.75
CA THR A 170 -8.41 23.93 -23.51
C THR A 170 -7.79 24.77 -24.63
N ILE A 171 -6.50 24.56 -24.93
CA ILE A 171 -5.79 25.28 -25.99
C ILE A 171 -6.43 25.03 -27.36
N ASN A 172 -6.87 23.80 -27.63
CA ASN A 172 -7.53 23.47 -28.89
C ASN A 172 -8.86 24.24 -29.05
N ASN A 173 -9.64 24.36 -27.97
CA ASN A 173 -10.88 25.15 -27.99
C ASN A 173 -10.58 26.64 -28.21
N GLU A 174 -9.61 27.19 -27.48
CA GLU A 174 -9.15 28.58 -27.65
C GLU A 174 -8.67 28.85 -29.08
N HIS A 175 -7.90 27.94 -29.67
CA HIS A 175 -7.44 28.06 -31.04
C HIS A 175 -8.60 28.06 -32.04
N VAL A 176 -9.57 27.16 -31.87
CA VAL A 176 -10.78 27.12 -32.71
C VAL A 176 -11.56 28.43 -32.60
N ASP A 177 -11.71 28.99 -31.40
CA ASP A 177 -12.44 30.24 -31.20
C ASP A 177 -11.71 31.46 -31.76
N LEU A 178 -10.38 31.51 -31.63
CA LEU A 178 -9.56 32.54 -32.28
C LEU A 178 -9.67 32.45 -33.81
N VAL A 179 -9.62 31.25 -34.38
CA VAL A 179 -9.79 31.05 -35.82
C VAL A 179 -11.19 31.52 -36.26
N LYS A 180 -12.25 31.18 -35.52
CA LYS A 180 -13.61 31.70 -35.80
C LYS A 180 -13.63 33.23 -35.75
N GLN A 181 -13.04 33.85 -34.73
CA GLN A 181 -12.99 35.30 -34.61
C GLN A 181 -12.25 35.95 -35.79
N VAL A 182 -11.14 35.37 -36.23
CA VAL A 182 -10.41 35.84 -37.42
C VAL A 182 -11.25 35.70 -38.70
N VAL A 183 -12.03 34.63 -38.84
CA VAL A 183 -12.93 34.47 -39.99
C VAL A 183 -14.06 35.51 -39.96
N MET A 184 -14.71 35.71 -38.80
CA MET A 184 -15.79 36.69 -38.65
C MET A 184 -15.30 38.11 -38.94
N THR A 185 -14.16 38.50 -38.37
CA THR A 185 -13.57 39.84 -38.62
C THR A 185 -13.13 40.04 -40.07
N LYS A 186 -12.67 38.98 -40.76
CA LYS A 186 -12.39 39.07 -42.21
C LYS A 186 -13.67 39.27 -43.01
N LEU A 187 -14.74 38.55 -42.67
CA LEU A 187 -16.02 38.67 -43.36
C LEU A 187 -16.62 40.08 -43.18
N GLU A 188 -16.61 40.61 -41.95
CA GLU A 188 -17.02 42.00 -41.66
C GLU A 188 -16.18 43.02 -42.45
N LYS A 189 -14.87 42.78 -42.55
CA LYS A 189 -13.98 43.66 -43.34
C LYS A 189 -14.33 43.62 -44.84
N ASP A 190 -14.62 42.43 -45.37
CA ASP A 190 -14.97 42.26 -46.78
C ASP A 190 -16.32 42.91 -47.07
N GLU A 191 -17.32 42.78 -46.19
CA GLU A 191 -18.61 43.48 -46.27
C GLU A 191 -18.44 45.01 -46.30
N LEU A 192 -17.64 45.57 -45.38
CA LEU A 192 -17.34 47.00 -45.36
C LEU A 192 -16.60 47.45 -46.63
N ALA A 193 -15.73 46.61 -47.17
CA ALA A 193 -15.03 46.91 -48.42
C ALA A 193 -15.98 46.91 -49.63
N GLU A 194 -16.94 45.99 -49.68
CA GLU A 194 -18.00 45.97 -50.68
C GLU A 194 -18.90 47.20 -50.59
N GLU A 195 -19.33 47.59 -49.39
CA GLU A 195 -20.11 48.81 -49.17
C GLU A 195 -19.34 50.06 -49.63
N LEU A 196 -18.06 50.17 -49.25
CA LEU A 196 -17.19 51.25 -49.70
C LEU A 196 -17.09 51.30 -51.23
N ALA A 197 -16.99 50.15 -51.90
CA ALA A 197 -16.96 50.07 -53.35
C ALA A 197 -18.29 50.54 -53.97
N ARG A 198 -19.44 50.14 -53.40
CA ARG A 198 -20.77 50.60 -53.83
C ARG A 198 -20.92 52.11 -53.68
N TYR A 199 -20.56 52.68 -52.53
CA TYR A 199 -20.61 54.14 -52.31
C TYR A 199 -19.72 54.90 -53.29
N LYS A 200 -18.51 54.40 -53.56
CA LYS A 200 -17.60 54.99 -54.56
C LYS A 200 -18.18 54.95 -55.97
N LEU A 201 -18.83 53.86 -56.36
CA LEU A 201 -19.48 53.72 -57.67
C LEU A 201 -20.63 54.73 -57.81
N MET A 202 -21.52 54.79 -56.82
CA MET A 202 -22.64 55.74 -56.80
C MET A 202 -22.15 57.19 -56.87
N TYR A 203 -21.09 57.52 -56.12
CA TYR A 203 -20.47 58.84 -56.18
C TYR A 203 -19.91 59.16 -57.57
N ALA A 204 -19.22 58.22 -58.20
CA ALA A 204 -18.69 58.39 -59.55
C ALA A 204 -19.81 58.58 -60.59
N GLU A 205 -20.93 57.85 -60.47
CA GLU A 205 -22.10 57.99 -61.34
C GLU A 205 -22.76 59.38 -61.20
N VAL A 206 -22.90 59.87 -59.97
CA VAL A 206 -23.42 61.23 -59.70
C VAL A 206 -22.49 62.31 -60.27
N VAL A 207 -21.17 62.15 -60.14
CA VAL A 207 -20.20 63.09 -60.73
C VAL A 207 -20.27 63.08 -62.27
N LEU A 208 -20.32 61.90 -62.89
CA LEU A 208 -20.42 61.79 -64.36
C LEU A 208 -21.74 62.33 -64.91
N SER A 209 -22.85 62.16 -64.19
CA SER A 209 -24.13 62.75 -64.58
C SER A 209 -24.14 64.27 -64.43
N ALA A 210 -23.51 64.83 -63.40
CA ALA A 210 -23.30 66.27 -63.28
C ALA A 210 -22.43 66.84 -64.42
N ASP A 211 -21.41 66.10 -64.86
CA ASP A 211 -20.58 66.46 -66.02
C ASP A 211 -21.36 66.34 -67.35
N GLN A 212 -22.31 65.39 -67.48
CA GLN A 212 -23.17 65.25 -68.67
C GLN A 212 -24.28 66.30 -68.74
N GLU A 213 -24.88 66.67 -67.61
CA GLU A 213 -25.85 67.78 -67.52
C GLU A 213 -25.15 69.14 -67.77
N SER A 214 -23.84 69.20 -67.53
CA SER A 214 -22.96 70.30 -67.94
C SER A 214 -22.53 70.16 -69.41
N GLY A 215 -23.45 70.38 -70.35
CA GLY A 215 -23.13 70.56 -71.78
C GLY A 215 -22.08 71.67 -72.03
N PRO A 216 -21.39 71.66 -73.20
CA PRO A 216 -20.03 72.16 -73.36
C PRO A 216 -19.95 73.68 -73.23
N GLY A 217 -19.45 74.16 -72.09
CA GLY A 217 -19.23 75.59 -71.88
C GLY A 217 -18.55 75.89 -70.55
N GLY A 218 -17.24 75.68 -70.46
CA GLY A 218 -16.51 76.17 -69.28
C GLY A 218 -15.15 75.53 -69.10
N ARG A 219 -14.14 76.10 -69.77
CA ARG A 219 -12.72 75.76 -69.61
C ARG A 219 -12.21 76.21 -68.23
N GLY A 220 -11.33 75.39 -67.64
CA GLY A 220 -10.39 75.78 -66.60
C GLY A 220 -10.91 75.52 -65.18
N SER A 221 -10.15 74.98 -64.23
CA SER A 221 -8.69 74.88 -64.13
C SER A 221 -8.35 73.78 -63.13
N SER A 222 -7.32 72.99 -63.43
CA SER A 222 -6.72 72.05 -62.50
C SER A 222 -6.14 72.80 -61.29
N ALA A 223 -6.78 72.68 -60.14
CA ALA A 223 -6.27 73.17 -58.86
C ALA A 223 -6.59 72.15 -57.76
N GLY A 224 -5.55 71.77 -57.00
CA GLY A 224 -5.70 71.19 -55.66
C GLY A 224 -5.33 69.72 -55.55
N LEU A 225 -4.03 69.43 -55.47
CA LEU A 225 -3.55 68.23 -54.77
C LEU A 225 -2.84 68.68 -53.48
N THR A 226 -3.63 68.83 -52.42
CA THR A 226 -3.19 68.92 -51.01
C THR A 226 -4.26 68.16 -50.24
N GLY A 227 -4.00 67.01 -49.61
CA GLY A 227 -3.10 66.81 -48.50
C GLY A 227 -3.90 66.05 -47.41
N PHE A 228 -3.19 65.60 -46.36
CA PHE A 228 -3.70 64.84 -45.19
C PHE A 228 -4.00 63.36 -45.46
N GLY A 229 -3.50 62.39 -44.69
CA GLY A 229 -2.78 62.42 -43.43
C GLY A 229 -3.18 61.21 -42.59
N SER A 230 -2.19 60.64 -41.89
CA SER A 230 -2.33 59.94 -40.60
C SER A 230 -2.50 58.41 -40.54
N ALA A 231 -1.56 57.83 -39.79
CA ALA A 231 -1.74 56.86 -38.70
C ALA A 231 -1.66 55.34 -38.95
N GLY A 232 -0.79 54.74 -38.13
CA GLY A 232 -0.86 53.34 -37.67
C GLY A 232 0.18 52.43 -38.31
N GLY A 233 1.10 51.78 -37.62
CA GLY A 233 1.30 51.60 -36.20
C GLY A 233 2.44 50.60 -35.99
N SER A 234 3.11 50.81 -34.87
CA SER A 234 4.22 50.10 -34.23
C SER A 234 4.19 48.57 -34.21
N SER A 235 5.41 48.03 -34.05
CA SER A 235 5.79 46.83 -33.27
C SER A 235 5.66 45.47 -33.98
N THR A 236 6.62 44.54 -33.88
CA THR A 236 7.30 44.17 -32.63
C THR A 236 8.66 43.52 -32.85
N ARG A 237 9.49 43.81 -31.84
CA ARG A 237 10.88 43.45 -31.61
C ARG A 237 11.03 41.97 -31.24
N THR A 238 12.20 41.47 -31.59
CA THR A 238 12.86 40.26 -31.10
C THR A 238 12.96 40.22 -29.56
N SER A 239 12.76 39.04 -28.96
CA SER A 239 13.42 38.68 -27.70
C SER A 239 13.60 37.18 -27.58
N ARG A 240 14.87 36.80 -27.46
CA ARG A 240 15.43 35.47 -27.23
C ARG A 240 16.02 35.50 -25.81
N SER A 241 15.54 34.65 -24.92
CA SER A 241 16.15 34.20 -23.65
C SER A 241 15.21 33.13 -23.07
N GLY A 242 15.59 31.92 -22.66
CA GLY A 242 16.81 31.48 -22.00
C GLY A 242 16.49 31.18 -20.54
N GLY A 243 16.52 29.90 -20.14
CA GLY A 243 16.68 29.46 -18.75
C GLY A 243 15.48 28.76 -18.11
N GLY A 244 15.69 27.53 -17.62
CA GLY A 244 14.79 26.76 -16.75
C GLY A 244 14.63 25.32 -17.20
#